data_AF-A0A2E3NSN3-F1
#
_entry.id   AF-A0A2E3NSN3-F1
#
_cell.length_a   1.000
_cell.length_b   1.000
_cell.length_c   1.000
_cell.angle_alpha   90.00
_cell.angle_beta   90.00
_cell.angle_gamma   90.00
#
_symmetry.space_group_name_H-M   'P 1'
#
loop_
_entity.id
_entity.type
_entity.pdbx_description
1 polymer ?
#
loop_
_entity_poly.entity_id
_entity_poly.type
_entity_poly.pdbx_seq_one_letter_code
_entity_poly.pdbx_strand_id
1 'polypeptide(L)'
;MFPKIVAILEDFLEGFDTEFDGEITRQTKVLADLGFESIDIIQLVVAIEEEIGKRDVPFEKLLMNNGSYVEDLEVGQIVDFVSH
;
A
#
# COMPACT_ATOMS: atom_id res chain seq x y z
N MET A 1 -2.65 -13.20 0.14
CA MET A 1 -2.77 -11.76 -0.16
C MET A 1 -1.51 -11.01 0.23
N PHE A 2 -1.03 -11.13 1.47
CA PHE A 2 0.23 -10.50 1.92
C PHE A 2 1.42 -10.65 0.95
N PRO A 3 1.79 -11.85 0.45
CA PRO A 3 2.95 -11.98 -0.46
C PRO A 3 2.80 -11.21 -1.79
N LYS A 4 1.57 -11.06 -2.29
CA LYS A 4 1.33 -10.30 -3.52
C LYS A 4 1.45 -8.80 -3.29
N ILE A 5 0.94 -8.31 -2.15
CA ILE A 5 1.09 -6.90 -1.77
C ILE A 5 2.57 -6.56 -1.56
N VAL A 6 3.34 -7.45 -0.92
CA VAL A 6 4.79 -7.29 -0.79
C VAL A 6 5.45 -7.20 -2.16
N ALA A 7 5.14 -8.11 -3.09
CA ALA A 7 5.70 -8.05 -4.45
C ALA A 7 5.38 -6.73 -5.18
N ILE A 8 4.15 -6.23 -5.08
CA ILE A 8 3.79 -4.92 -5.65
C ILE A 8 4.62 -3.81 -5.01
N LEU A 9 4.79 -3.82 -3.69
CA LEU A 9 5.58 -2.79 -3.00
C LEU A 9 7.05 -2.87 -3.40
N GLU A 10 7.63 -4.06 -3.52
CA GLU A 10 9.00 -4.28 -3.99
C GLU A 10 9.18 -3.74 -5.42
N ASP A 11 8.23 -3.99 -6.33
CA ASP A 11 8.25 -3.45 -7.69
C ASP A 11 8.27 -1.91 -7.72
N PHE A 12 7.56 -1.25 -6.79
CA PHE A 12 7.63 0.21 -6.63
C PHE A 12 8.98 0.67 -6.11
N LEU A 13 9.54 -0.05 -5.12
CA LEU A 13 10.81 0.30 -4.50
C LEU A 13 12.00 0.16 -5.45
N GLU A 14 11.96 -0.74 -6.43
CA GLU A 14 13.01 -0.84 -7.46
C GLU A 14 13.21 0.48 -8.24
N GLY A 15 12.17 1.30 -8.35
CA GLY A 15 12.22 2.61 -9.01
C GLY A 15 12.48 3.78 -8.06
N PHE A 16 12.49 3.54 -6.74
CA PHE A 16 12.62 4.58 -5.73
C PHE A 16 14.06 4.65 -5.23
N ASP A 17 14.58 5.86 -5.05
CA ASP A 17 15.84 6.09 -4.34
C ASP A 17 15.57 6.06 -2.82
N THR A 18 15.20 4.87 -2.34
CA THR A 18 14.81 4.61 -0.95
C THR A 18 15.95 3.94 -0.19
N GLU A 19 16.17 4.35 1.06
CA GLU A 19 17.16 3.73 1.95
C GLU A 19 16.62 2.48 2.68
N PHE A 20 15.44 1.99 2.29
CA PHE A 20 14.82 0.83 2.91
C PHE A 20 15.58 -0.47 2.56
N ASP A 21 16.26 -1.05 3.56
CA ASP A 21 17.04 -2.31 3.46
C ASP A 21 16.44 -3.44 4.34
N GLY A 22 15.17 -3.29 4.72
CA GLY A 22 14.47 -4.20 5.63
C GLY A 22 13.59 -5.24 4.93
N GLU A 23 13.09 -6.21 5.69
CA GLU A 23 11.97 -7.06 5.24
C GLU A 23 10.66 -6.28 5.37
N ILE A 24 9.82 -6.28 4.31
CA ILE A 24 8.47 -5.73 4.40
C ILE A 24 7.63 -6.66 5.28
N THR A 25 7.16 -6.13 6.41
CA THR A 25 6.31 -6.83 7.37
C THR A 25 4.89 -6.27 7.34
N ARG A 26 3.96 -6.89 8.08
CA ARG A 26 2.60 -6.35 8.22
C ARG A 26 2.55 -5.01 8.95
N GLN A 27 3.57 -4.67 9.75
CA GLN A 27 3.66 -3.44 10.52
C GLN A 27 4.39 -2.33 9.74
N THR A 28 5.03 -2.66 8.62
CA THR A 28 5.72 -1.70 7.78
C THR A 28 4.74 -0.66 7.27
N LYS A 29 5.13 0.61 7.37
CA LYS A 29 4.36 1.76 6.95
C LYS A 29 4.82 2.28 5.59
N VAL A 30 3.89 2.48 4.67
CA VAL A 30 4.24 2.87 3.29
C VAL A 30 4.90 4.24 3.21
N LEU A 31 4.45 5.24 3.98
CA LEU A 31 5.05 6.57 3.91
C LEU A 31 6.29 6.64 4.80
N ALA A 32 6.16 6.28 6.08
CA ALA A 32 7.24 6.46 7.05
C ALA A 32 8.44 5.51 6.84
N ASP A 33 8.19 4.25 6.44
CA ASP A 33 9.27 3.25 6.32
C ASP A 33 9.71 3.07 4.86
N LEU A 34 8.77 3.08 3.91
CA LEU A 34 9.08 2.81 2.49
C LEU A 34 9.34 4.09 1.68
N GLY A 35 9.02 5.26 2.24
CA GLY A 35 9.28 6.55 1.60
C GLY A 35 8.28 6.93 0.50
N PHE A 36 7.10 6.30 0.48
CA PHE A 36 6.05 6.67 -0.47
C PHE A 36 5.60 8.11 -0.22
N GLU A 37 5.24 8.81 -1.28
CA GLU A 37 4.46 10.05 -1.19
C GLU A 37 2.96 9.74 -1.31
N SER A 38 2.12 10.71 -0.94
CA SER A 38 0.66 10.56 -1.06
C SER A 38 0.20 10.28 -2.51
N ILE A 39 0.97 10.70 -3.52
CA ILE A 39 0.67 10.43 -4.92
C ILE A 39 0.93 8.96 -5.30
N ASP A 40 1.94 8.34 -4.70
CA ASP A 40 2.32 6.94 -4.96
C ASP A 40 1.25 5.98 -4.44
N ILE A 41 0.54 6.37 -3.38
CA ILE A 41 -0.60 5.62 -2.87
C ILE A 41 -1.70 5.45 -3.93
N ILE A 42 -1.92 6.45 -4.79
CA ILE A 42 -2.90 6.35 -5.87
C ILE A 42 -2.46 5.31 -6.90
N GLN A 43 -1.17 5.28 -7.25
CA GLN A 43 -0.61 4.30 -8.18
C GLN A 43 -0.60 2.89 -7.56
N LEU A 44 -0.28 2.78 -6.27
CA LEU A 44 -0.34 1.52 -5.52
C LEU A 44 -1.76 0.94 -5.53
N VAL A 45 -2.77 1.78 -5.34
CA VAL A 45 -4.19 1.37 -5.43
C VAL A 45 -4.50 0.76 -6.80
N VAL A 46 -4.09 1.42 -7.88
CA VAL A 46 -4.31 0.92 -9.26
C VAL A 46 -3.60 -0.42 -9.47
N ALA A 47 -2.34 -0.54 -9.06
CA ALA A 47 -1.59 -1.80 -9.17
C ALA A 47 -2.24 -2.95 -8.40
N ILE A 48 -2.79 -2.67 -7.22
CA ILE A 48 -3.51 -3.67 -6.43
C ILE A 48 -4.82 -4.08 -7.11
N GLU A 49 -5.60 -3.13 -7.65
CA GLU A 49 -6.83 -3.42 -8.41
C GLU A 49 -6.56 -4.32 -9.62
N GLU A 50 -5.50 -4.03 -10.36
CA GLU A 50 -5.05 -4.85 -11.50
C GLU A 50 -4.65 -6.27 -11.06
N GLU A 51 -3.85 -6.39 -9.99
CA GLU A 51 -3.39 -7.69 -9.46
C GLU A 51 -4.54 -8.58 -8.93
N ILE A 52 -5.57 -7.98 -8.33
CA ILE A 52 -6.72 -8.74 -7.81
C ILE A 52 -7.86 -8.89 -8.82
N GLY A 53 -7.77 -8.24 -9.99
CA GLY A 53 -8.79 -8.28 -11.04
C GLY A 53 -10.14 -7.71 -10.63
N LYS A 54 -10.19 -6.85 -9.60
CA LYS A 54 -11.40 -6.15 -9.16
C LYS A 54 -11.25 -4.67 -9.51
N ARG A 55 -12.26 -4.12 -10.18
CA ARG A 55 -12.37 -2.67 -10.42
C ARG A 55 -13.26 -2.03 -9.35
N ASP A 56 -13.09 -0.73 -9.15
CA ASP A 56 -13.91 0.11 -8.27
C ASP A 56 -13.86 -0.34 -6.79
N VAL A 57 -12.69 -0.79 -6.34
CA VAL A 57 -12.47 -1.14 -4.93
C VAL A 57 -12.53 0.18 -4.12
N PRO A 58 -13.31 0.25 -3.03
CA PRO A 58 -13.56 1.51 -2.33
C PRO A 58 -12.38 1.90 -1.41
N PHE A 59 -11.20 2.11 -1.98
CA PHE A 59 -9.97 2.46 -1.27
C PHE A 59 -10.07 3.79 -0.52
N GLU A 60 -11.04 4.65 -0.85
CA GLU A 60 -11.41 5.79 -0.01
C GLU A 60 -11.68 5.39 1.45
N LYS A 61 -12.22 4.19 1.70
CA LYS A 61 -12.49 3.68 3.06
C LYS A 61 -11.21 3.24 3.78
N LEU A 62 -10.17 2.92 3.03
CA LEU A 62 -8.85 2.61 3.58
C LEU A 62 -8.08 3.92 3.87
N LEU A 63 -8.21 4.89 2.97
CA LEU A 63 -7.52 6.19 3.05
C LEU A 63 -8.21 7.19 4.00
N MET A 64 -9.45 6.93 4.41
CA MET A 64 -10.19 7.77 5.35
C MET A 64 -10.49 7.00 6.64
N ASN A 65 -10.08 7.58 7.77
CA ASN A 65 -10.43 7.09 9.09
C ASN A 65 -11.20 8.20 9.84
N ASN A 66 -12.43 7.89 10.27
CA ASN A 66 -13.30 8.82 11.00
C ASN A 66 -13.48 10.20 10.31
N GLY A 67 -13.53 10.22 8.98
CA GLY A 67 -13.71 11.46 8.21
C GLY A 67 -12.45 12.31 8.02
N SER A 68 -11.28 11.79 8.39
CA SER A 68 -9.97 12.40 8.12
C SER A 68 -9.10 11.47 7.29
N TYR A 69 -8.21 12.04 6.47
CA TYR A 69 -7.23 11.25 5.73
C TYR A 69 -6.28 10.55 6.70
N VAL A 70 -6.00 9.28 6.41
CA VAL A 70 -5.01 8.51 7.13
C VAL A 70 -3.63 9.07 6.78
N GLU A 71 -2.84 9.40 7.80
CA GLU A 71 -1.50 9.96 7.63
C GLU A 71 -0.51 8.94 7.10
N ASP A 72 -0.70 7.65 7.40
CA ASP A 72 0.14 6.55 6.92
C ASP A 72 -0.59 5.20 7.02
N LEU A 73 -0.26 4.27 6.13
CA LEU A 73 -0.88 2.95 6.07
C LEU A 73 0.13 1.86 6.41
N GLU A 74 -0.27 0.95 7.29
CA GLU A 74 0.45 -0.30 7.48
C GLU A 74 0.11 -1.29 6.36
N VAL A 75 1.10 -2.05 5.88
CA VAL A 75 0.90 -3.11 4.86
C VAL A 75 -0.17 -4.11 5.30
N GLY A 76 -0.25 -4.41 6.60
CA GLY A 76 -1.30 -5.26 7.17
C GLY A 76 -2.71 -4.72 6.92
N GLN A 77 -2.92 -3.40 7.02
CA GLN A 77 -4.22 -2.78 6.77
C GLN A 77 -4.64 -2.91 5.30
N ILE A 78 -3.70 -2.72 4.38
CA ILE A 78 -3.93 -2.91 2.94
C ILE A 78 -4.32 -4.36 2.66
N VAL A 79 -3.56 -5.29 3.20
CA VAL A 79 -3.80 -6.74 3.04
C VAL A 79 -5.16 -7.15 3.57
N ASP A 80 -5.52 -6.67 4.76
CA ASP A 80 -6.81 -6.99 5.36
C ASP A 80 -7.94 -6.40 4.53
N PHE A 81 -7.78 -5.16 4.05
CA PHE A 81 -8.77 -4.50 3.21
C PHE A 81 -9.06 -5.27 1.91
N VAL A 82 -8.03 -5.74 1.19
CA VAL A 82 -8.22 -6.44 -0.09
C VAL A 82 -8.51 -7.94 0.02
N SER A 83 -8.38 -8.51 1.22
CA SER A 83 -8.73 -9.90 1.49
C SER A 83 -10.24 -10.12 1.71
N HIS A 84 -11.03 -9.04 1.76
CA HIS A 84 -12.48 -9.08 1.89
C HIS A 84 -13.18 -8.82 0.53
#